data_AF-A0A842XJ71-F1
#
_entry.id   AF-A0A842XJ71-F1
#
_cell.length_a   1.000
_cell.length_b   1.000
_cell.length_c   1.000
_cell.angle_alpha   90.00
_cell.angle_beta   90.00
_cell.angle_gamma   90.00
#
_symmetry.space_group_name_H-M   'P 1'
#
loop_
_entity.id
_entity.type
_entity.pdbx_description
1 polymer ?
#
loop_
_entity_poly.entity_id
_entity_poly.type
_entity_poly.pdbx_seq_one_letter_code
_entity_poly.pdbx_strand_id
1 'polypeptide(L)'
;MRGYRILIPLAFGALIALGIFILFNTGSDLAITIILLFIPAMIGVSFVVRYLVTVRKRSIKERVMERDVTRIANRYVEEMRILHDFEDKYVISAKEFREELRKVKEGLFELGCEVNGRIKLDRAKLRKVVFADVEWVDKLFGGIKDRHEVVLYSRMMDKCRDYLDSLKELERAGYENIRGQIEQMESKIRAGESLDVDSLELSMFMNEVTSILDETLRTCSRDAHGLEVEGGEIANADTSKIRTDIKIVEHSIEHGNYENAAKVLKSMIERLIALLKDAFERYKEATLELTTVVGELATDEEAKKEVEEIRKGIVECTVPSQIVTLRGYGDALLSTSITMLGTVYTTIFEIEDEIVKENPSTEVYPVEYWAREKMVEVEELKSISASAIKGFIQRYRRFASDAHSRLIYDSERLKSIKGRQSN
;
A
#
# COMPACT_ATOMS: atom_id res chain seq x y z
N MET A 1 55.61 32.77 2.27
CA MET A 1 55.99 33.17 3.65
C MET A 1 56.53 31.98 4.45
N ARG A 2 57.75 31.49 4.16
CA ARG A 2 58.39 30.39 4.93
C ARG A 2 59.54 30.85 5.86
N GLY A 3 60.06 32.07 5.69
CA GLY A 3 61.21 32.58 6.47
C GLY A 3 60.89 33.06 7.89
N TYR A 4 59.67 33.50 8.19
CA TYR A 4 59.33 34.07 9.52
C TYR A 4 59.06 33.03 10.62
N ARG A 5 58.95 31.73 10.29
CA ARG A 5 58.69 30.67 11.27
C ARG A 5 59.91 30.31 12.13
N ILE A 6 61.12 30.65 11.66
CA ILE A 6 62.39 30.29 12.33
C ILE A 6 63.08 31.53 12.91
N LEU A 7 62.96 32.69 12.24
CA LEU A 7 63.58 33.95 12.68
C LEU A 7 63.00 34.51 14.00
N ILE A 8 61.69 34.40 14.21
CA ILE A 8 61.04 34.93 15.42
C ILE A 8 61.43 34.12 16.67
N PRO A 9 61.41 32.76 16.66
CA PRO A 9 61.91 31.97 17.79
C PRO A 9 63.40 32.20 18.09
N LEU A 10 64.24 32.36 17.06
CA LEU A 10 65.68 32.62 17.23
C LEU A 10 65.96 34.01 17.81
N ALA A 11 65.25 35.04 17.36
CA ALA A 11 65.35 36.39 17.94
C ALA A 11 64.87 36.42 19.40
N PHE A 12 63.82 35.66 19.74
CA PHE A 12 63.36 35.49 21.12
C PHE A 12 64.37 34.72 21.98
N GLY A 13 64.96 33.64 21.45
CA GLY A 13 66.03 32.90 22.12
C GLY A 13 67.27 33.76 22.40
N ALA A 14 67.64 34.62 21.44
CA ALA A 14 68.74 35.57 21.62
C ALA A 14 68.44 36.63 22.68
N LEU A 15 67.21 37.16 22.74
CA LEU A 15 66.80 38.12 23.77
C LEU A 15 66.73 37.49 25.17
N ILE A 16 66.27 36.25 25.28
CA ILE A 16 66.27 35.50 26.54
C ILE A 16 67.70 35.21 27.00
N ALA A 17 68.58 34.78 26.08
CA ALA A 17 70.00 34.55 26.37
C ALA A 17 70.72 35.84 26.80
N LEU A 18 70.43 36.97 26.16
CA LEU A 18 70.96 38.29 26.55
C LEU A 18 70.47 38.69 27.96
N GLY A 19 69.19 38.44 28.26
CA GLY A 19 68.61 38.68 29.58
C GLY A 19 69.26 37.83 30.68
N ILE A 20 69.51 36.54 30.41
CA ILE A 20 70.21 35.63 31.34
C ILE A 20 71.67 36.05 31.53
N PHE A 21 72.36 36.48 30.46
CA PHE A 21 73.74 36.94 30.53
C PHE A 21 73.90 38.20 31.38
N ILE A 22 72.99 39.17 31.26
CA ILE A 22 72.97 40.37 32.11
C ILE A 22 72.72 39.99 33.58
N LEU A 23 71.84 39.03 33.83
CA LEU A 23 71.47 38.58 35.18
C LEU A 23 72.63 37.93 35.94
N PHE A 24 73.44 37.11 35.28
CA PHE A 24 74.60 36.47 35.88
C PHE A 24 75.78 37.42 36.14
N ASN A 25 75.88 38.53 35.39
CA ASN A 25 77.05 39.41 35.46
C ASN A 25 76.85 40.65 36.35
N THR A 26 75.61 41.00 36.71
CA THR A 26 75.32 42.22 37.50
C THR A 26 74.61 41.99 38.84
N GLY A 27 74.13 40.78 39.15
CA GLY A 27 73.60 40.43 40.47
C GLY A 27 72.54 41.41 41.01
N SER A 28 71.77 42.05 40.12
CA SER A 28 70.86 43.14 40.47
C SER A 28 69.43 42.64 40.62
N ASP A 29 68.83 42.85 41.81
CA ASP A 29 67.42 42.53 42.11
C ASP A 29 66.42 43.19 41.13
N LEU A 30 66.82 44.30 40.52
CA LEU A 30 66.03 45.06 39.56
C LEU A 30 65.89 44.32 38.21
N ALA A 31 66.87 43.51 37.84
CA ALA A 31 66.82 42.67 36.64
C ALA A 31 65.85 41.49 36.82
N ILE A 32 65.77 40.92 38.02
CA ILE A 32 64.86 39.82 38.35
C ILE A 32 63.40 40.29 38.26
N THR A 33 63.09 41.48 38.78
CA THR A 33 61.73 42.07 38.74
C THR A 33 61.29 42.39 37.31
N ILE A 34 62.18 42.93 36.48
CA ILE A 34 61.87 43.22 35.08
C ILE A 34 61.55 41.92 34.32
N ILE A 35 62.33 40.86 34.47
CA ILE A 35 62.09 39.59 33.76
C ILE A 35 60.79 38.90 34.20
N LEU A 36 60.50 38.90 35.51
CA LEU A 36 59.27 38.34 36.07
C LEU A 36 58.01 39.03 35.55
N LEU A 37 58.08 40.32 35.22
CA LEU A 37 56.97 41.10 34.67
C LEU A 37 56.91 41.03 33.13
N PHE A 38 58.07 40.96 32.47
CA PHE A 38 58.17 40.95 31.01
C PHE A 38 57.74 39.61 30.39
N ILE A 39 58.06 38.47 31.02
CA ILE A 39 57.69 37.14 30.48
C ILE A 39 56.15 36.95 30.43
N PRO A 40 55.38 37.19 31.51
CA PRO A 40 53.92 37.09 31.47
C PRO A 40 53.29 38.12 30.53
N ALA A 41 53.79 39.35 30.52
CA ALA A 41 53.29 40.40 29.62
C ALA A 41 53.51 40.02 28.14
N MET A 42 54.67 39.46 27.80
CA MET A 42 54.98 39.02 26.44
C MET A 42 54.20 37.75 26.04
N ILE A 43 53.93 36.85 26.98
CA ILE A 43 53.01 35.71 26.74
C ILE A 43 51.59 36.25 26.48
N GLY A 44 51.13 37.22 27.26
CA GLY A 44 49.85 37.92 27.06
C GLY A 44 49.77 38.58 25.69
N VAL A 45 50.78 39.34 25.28
CA VAL A 45 50.85 39.98 23.96
C VAL A 45 50.92 38.94 22.84
N SER A 46 51.69 37.85 22.99
CA SER A 46 51.77 36.77 22.02
C SER A 46 50.42 36.04 21.88
N PHE A 47 49.70 35.84 22.99
CA PHE A 47 48.36 35.27 23.00
C PHE A 47 47.35 36.22 22.36
N VAL A 48 47.41 37.52 22.65
CA VAL A 48 46.57 38.56 22.05
C VAL A 48 46.85 38.70 20.56
N VAL A 49 48.10 38.65 20.12
CA VAL A 49 48.47 38.66 18.69
C VAL A 49 48.02 37.38 18.01
N ARG A 50 48.20 36.19 18.62
CA ARG A 50 47.66 34.93 18.07
C ARG A 50 46.14 34.95 18.01
N TYR A 51 45.46 35.45 19.04
CA TYR A 51 44.01 35.55 19.13
C TYR A 51 43.49 36.56 18.10
N LEU A 52 44.08 37.75 17.99
CA LEU A 52 43.76 38.71 16.93
C LEU A 52 44.05 38.15 15.54
N VAL A 53 45.17 37.46 15.31
CA VAL A 53 45.48 36.87 14.00
C VAL A 53 44.58 35.68 13.66
N THR A 54 44.04 34.95 14.65
CA THR A 54 43.09 33.85 14.42
C THR A 54 41.65 34.35 14.26
N VAL A 55 41.22 35.36 15.01
CA VAL A 55 39.88 35.96 14.92
C VAL A 55 39.76 36.91 13.72
N ARG A 56 40.81 37.67 13.37
CA ARG A 56 40.82 38.66 12.27
C ARG A 56 41.11 38.04 10.88
N LYS A 57 41.21 36.71 10.78
CA LYS A 57 41.53 35.99 9.54
C LYS A 57 40.34 35.48 8.72
N ARG A 58 39.10 35.68 9.18
CA ARG A 58 37.92 35.44 8.34
C ARG A 58 37.28 36.77 8.00
N SER A 59 37.53 37.26 6.79
CA SER A 59 36.75 38.39 6.29
C SER A 59 35.27 37.99 6.26
N ILE A 60 34.37 38.94 6.55
CA ILE A 60 32.92 38.69 6.46
C ILE A 60 32.58 38.14 5.07
N LYS A 61 33.26 38.65 4.03
CA LYS A 61 33.19 38.17 2.65
C LYS A 61 33.42 36.66 2.53
N GLU A 62 34.51 36.12 3.08
CA GLU A 62 34.81 34.68 2.97
C GLU A 62 33.73 33.80 3.62
N ARG A 63 33.19 34.21 4.76
CA ARG A 63 32.08 33.49 5.42
C ARG A 63 30.79 33.52 4.61
N VAL A 64 30.49 34.66 3.99
CA VAL A 64 29.30 34.80 3.12
C VAL A 64 29.46 33.94 1.88
N MET A 65 30.64 33.95 1.23
CA MET A 65 30.91 33.11 0.06
C MET A 65 30.87 31.62 0.39
N GLU A 66 31.47 31.20 1.51
CA GLU A 66 31.40 29.82 1.99
C GLU A 66 29.94 29.38 2.19
N ARG A 67 29.12 30.21 2.83
CA ARG A 67 27.69 29.95 3.05
C ARG A 67 26.93 29.82 1.73
N ASP A 68 27.09 30.79 0.82
CA ASP A 68 26.28 30.87 -0.39
C ASP A 68 26.65 29.76 -1.39
N VAL A 69 27.94 29.46 -1.55
CA VAL A 69 28.41 28.32 -2.37
C VAL A 69 27.92 26.99 -1.78
N THR A 70 27.98 26.82 -0.45
CA THR A 70 27.46 25.61 0.21
C THR A 70 25.95 25.47 0.02
N ARG A 71 25.20 26.59 0.09
CA ARG A 71 23.76 26.61 -0.14
C ARG A 71 23.42 26.14 -1.56
N ILE A 72 24.11 26.64 -2.58
CA ILE A 72 23.91 26.22 -3.97
C ILE A 72 24.28 24.73 -4.13
N ALA A 73 25.39 24.30 -3.55
CA ALA A 73 25.82 22.90 -3.61
C ALA A 73 24.81 21.94 -2.95
N ASN A 74 24.22 22.32 -1.81
CA ASN A 74 23.16 21.54 -1.16
C ASN A 74 21.92 21.43 -2.05
N ARG A 75 21.43 22.55 -2.62
CA ARG A 75 20.29 22.56 -3.54
C ARG A 75 20.54 21.68 -4.76
N TYR A 76 21.75 21.75 -5.35
CA TYR A 76 22.14 20.89 -6.46
C TYR A 76 22.10 19.40 -6.09
N VAL A 77 22.61 19.02 -4.91
CA VAL A 77 22.62 17.61 -4.46
C VAL A 77 21.21 17.10 -4.25
N GLU A 78 20.36 17.91 -3.64
CA GLU A 78 18.94 17.60 -3.42
C GLU A 78 18.21 17.41 -4.75
N GLU A 79 18.38 18.35 -5.69
CA GLU A 79 17.79 18.26 -7.03
C GLU A 79 18.24 16.99 -7.76
N MET A 80 19.56 16.69 -7.78
CA MET A 80 20.07 15.47 -8.39
C MET A 80 19.45 14.20 -7.78
N ARG A 81 19.24 14.18 -6.45
CA ARG A 81 18.59 13.06 -5.78
C ARG A 81 17.12 12.93 -6.22
N ILE A 82 16.38 14.03 -6.30
CA ILE A 82 15.00 14.04 -6.77
C ILE A 82 14.93 13.51 -8.21
N LEU A 83 15.80 13.98 -9.10
CA LEU A 83 15.84 13.52 -10.49
C LEU A 83 16.21 12.03 -10.63
N HIS A 84 17.05 11.51 -9.73
CA HIS A 84 17.29 10.06 -9.66
C HIS A 84 16.03 9.30 -9.23
N ASP A 85 15.30 9.79 -8.23
CA ASP A 85 14.02 9.19 -7.82
C ASP A 85 13.00 9.17 -8.98
N PHE A 86 12.94 10.23 -9.79
CA PHE A 86 12.08 10.27 -10.99
C PHE A 86 12.41 9.18 -12.01
N GLU A 87 13.69 8.91 -12.25
CA GLU A 87 14.10 7.86 -13.19
C GLU A 87 13.93 6.46 -12.60
N ASP A 88 14.41 6.25 -11.38
CA ASP A 88 14.53 4.91 -10.79
C ASP A 88 13.18 4.41 -10.25
N LYS A 89 12.37 5.30 -9.64
CA LYS A 89 11.09 4.92 -9.04
C LYS A 89 9.92 5.11 -9.98
N TYR A 90 9.89 6.21 -10.72
CA TYR A 90 8.73 6.57 -11.54
C TYR A 90 8.94 6.29 -13.03
N VAL A 91 10.15 5.91 -13.45
CA VAL A 91 10.50 5.64 -14.86
C VAL A 91 10.20 6.86 -15.75
N ILE A 92 10.43 8.06 -15.21
CA ILE A 92 10.31 9.33 -15.91
C ILE A 92 11.72 9.82 -16.23
N SER A 93 12.01 10.04 -17.51
CA SER A 93 13.33 10.49 -17.94
C SER A 93 13.65 11.89 -17.42
N ALA A 94 14.72 12.00 -16.63
CA ALA A 94 15.31 13.25 -16.16
C ALA A 94 16.71 13.50 -16.76
N LYS A 95 17.10 12.71 -17.77
CA LYS A 95 18.46 12.70 -18.34
C LYS A 95 18.92 14.08 -18.84
N GLU A 96 18.05 14.77 -19.57
CA GLU A 96 18.35 16.11 -20.13
C GLU A 96 18.58 17.14 -19.02
N PHE A 97 17.76 17.09 -17.97
CA PHE A 97 17.88 17.97 -16.82
C PHE A 97 19.21 17.72 -16.08
N ARG A 98 19.56 16.45 -15.82
CA ARG A 98 20.84 16.09 -15.17
C ARG A 98 22.06 16.51 -15.99
N GLU A 99 22.00 16.35 -17.31
CA GLU A 99 23.11 16.75 -18.19
C GLU A 99 23.32 18.27 -18.16
N GLU A 100 22.26 19.06 -18.14
CA GLU A 100 22.39 20.52 -17.98
C GLU A 100 22.89 20.92 -16.59
N LEU A 101 22.42 20.25 -15.53
CA LEU A 101 22.90 20.46 -14.16
C LEU A 101 24.41 20.16 -14.01
N ARG A 102 25.01 19.36 -14.91
CA ARG A 102 26.47 19.16 -14.95
C ARG A 102 27.24 20.48 -15.09
N LYS A 103 26.68 21.48 -15.78
CA LYS A 103 27.26 22.83 -15.89
C LYS A 103 27.29 23.56 -14.54
N VAL A 104 26.29 23.33 -13.68
CA VAL A 104 26.27 23.86 -12.31
C VAL A 104 27.34 23.17 -11.46
N LYS A 105 27.53 21.85 -11.63
CA LYS A 105 28.62 21.11 -10.95
C LYS A 105 30.00 21.64 -11.36
N GLU A 106 30.20 21.92 -12.65
CA GLU A 106 31.43 22.53 -13.16
C GLU A 106 31.63 23.93 -12.57
N GLY A 107 30.60 24.78 -12.58
CA GLY A 107 30.64 26.11 -11.96
C GLY A 107 30.96 26.06 -10.47
N LEU A 108 30.34 25.13 -9.72
CA LEU A 108 30.67 24.93 -8.30
C LEU A 108 32.14 24.52 -8.10
N PHE A 109 32.67 23.64 -8.97
CA PHE A 109 34.07 23.22 -8.92
C PHE A 109 35.04 24.39 -9.17
N GLU A 110 34.70 25.29 -10.09
CA GLU A 110 35.45 26.53 -10.37
C GLU A 110 35.47 27.47 -9.15
N LEU A 111 34.35 27.56 -8.42
CA LEU A 111 34.26 28.33 -7.15
C LEU A 111 35.01 27.66 -5.99
N GLY A 112 35.61 26.48 -6.21
CA GLY A 112 36.32 25.71 -5.19
C GLY A 112 35.41 24.80 -4.37
N CYS A 113 34.24 24.43 -4.88
CA CYS A 113 33.32 23.48 -4.25
C CYS A 113 33.20 22.20 -5.07
N GLU A 114 33.75 21.11 -4.55
CA GLU A 114 33.65 19.80 -5.17
C GLU A 114 32.43 19.04 -4.63
N VAL A 115 31.57 18.58 -5.54
CA VAL A 115 30.35 17.81 -5.21
C VAL A 115 30.46 16.41 -5.82
N ASN A 116 30.95 15.46 -5.01
CA ASN A 116 31.13 14.05 -5.38
C ASN A 116 30.62 13.17 -4.22
N GLY A 117 29.30 13.11 -4.03
CA GLY A 117 28.63 12.42 -2.90
C GLY A 117 28.83 13.09 -1.53
N ARG A 118 29.84 13.95 -1.39
CA ARG A 118 30.06 14.88 -0.27
C ARG A 118 30.44 16.24 -0.83
N ILE A 119 30.07 17.29 -0.10
CA ILE A 119 30.46 18.67 -0.41
C ILE A 119 31.81 18.95 0.24
N LYS A 120 32.81 19.30 -0.57
CA LYS A 120 34.15 19.68 -0.10
C LYS A 120 34.51 21.07 -0.61
N LEU A 121 35.07 21.89 0.27
CA LEU A 121 35.42 23.27 -0.04
C LEU A 121 36.93 23.49 -0.02
N ASP A 122 37.47 23.96 -1.14
CA ASP A 122 38.82 24.49 -1.26
C ASP A 122 38.84 25.97 -0.86
N ARG A 123 39.24 26.20 0.38
CA ARG A 123 39.38 27.54 0.98
C ARG A 123 40.45 28.40 0.30
N ALA A 124 41.38 27.84 -0.46
CA ALA A 124 42.35 28.62 -1.21
C ALA A 124 41.75 29.20 -2.49
N LYS A 125 40.88 28.43 -3.16
CA LYS A 125 40.11 28.89 -4.33
C LYS A 125 39.02 29.88 -3.95
N LEU A 126 38.23 29.60 -2.90
CA LEU A 126 37.16 30.48 -2.40
C LEU A 126 37.62 31.92 -2.11
N ARG A 127 38.87 32.10 -1.67
CA ARG A 127 39.44 33.43 -1.39
C ARG A 127 39.60 34.31 -2.63
N LYS A 128 39.66 33.70 -3.82
CA LYS A 128 39.82 34.38 -5.11
C LYS A 128 38.48 34.63 -5.82
N VAL A 129 37.40 34.07 -5.31
CA VAL A 129 36.06 34.15 -5.90
C VAL A 129 35.46 35.55 -5.74
N VAL A 130 34.77 36.01 -6.79
CA VAL A 130 34.00 37.25 -6.78
C VAL A 130 32.52 36.92 -6.56
N PHE A 131 31.79 37.82 -5.90
CA PHE A 131 30.35 37.67 -5.67
C PHE A 131 29.57 37.41 -6.98
N ALA A 132 29.98 38.06 -8.07
CA ALA A 132 29.38 37.88 -9.39
C ALA A 132 29.47 36.43 -9.90
N ASP A 133 30.56 35.71 -9.60
CA ASP A 133 30.72 34.32 -10.03
C ASP A 133 29.75 33.40 -9.26
N VAL A 134 29.57 33.65 -7.95
CA VAL A 134 28.60 32.91 -7.12
C VAL A 134 27.16 33.20 -7.56
N GLU A 135 26.84 34.47 -7.82
CA GLU A 135 25.53 34.88 -8.33
C GLU A 135 25.26 34.29 -9.72
N TRP A 136 26.27 34.20 -10.57
CA TRP A 136 26.15 33.56 -11.89
C TRP A 136 25.81 32.08 -11.77
N VAL A 137 26.49 31.33 -10.88
CA VAL A 137 26.16 29.90 -10.65
C VAL A 137 24.76 29.74 -10.06
N ASP A 138 24.33 30.61 -9.15
CA ASP A 138 22.98 30.57 -8.57
C ASP A 138 21.90 30.85 -9.64
N LYS A 139 22.12 31.84 -10.51
CA LYS A 139 21.24 32.14 -11.65
C LYS A 139 21.23 31.02 -12.69
N LEU A 140 22.39 30.40 -12.95
CA LEU A 140 22.47 29.25 -13.84
C LEU A 140 21.65 28.08 -13.30
N PHE A 141 21.77 27.79 -12.00
CA PHE A 141 20.97 26.75 -11.35
C PHE A 141 19.47 27.06 -11.44
N GLY A 142 19.06 28.26 -11.06
CA GLY A 142 17.65 28.69 -11.16
C GLY A 142 17.11 28.61 -12.59
N GLY A 143 17.84 29.14 -13.57
CA GLY A 143 17.40 29.12 -14.97
C GLY A 143 17.34 27.73 -15.60
N ILE A 144 18.16 26.77 -15.15
CA ILE A 144 18.03 25.35 -15.56
C ILE A 144 16.78 24.75 -14.90
N LYS A 145 16.60 24.98 -13.60
CA LYS A 145 15.48 24.49 -12.80
C LYS A 145 14.14 24.94 -13.40
N ASP A 146 13.95 26.25 -13.58
CA ASP A 146 12.71 26.84 -14.11
C ASP A 146 12.32 26.27 -15.50
N ARG A 147 13.31 25.94 -16.34
CA ARG A 147 13.06 25.37 -17.67
C ARG A 147 12.67 23.90 -17.62
N HIS A 148 13.39 23.11 -16.83
CA HIS A 148 13.27 21.66 -16.86
C HIS A 148 12.17 21.14 -15.92
N GLU A 149 11.78 21.88 -14.89
CA GLU A 149 10.65 21.50 -14.02
C GLU A 149 9.32 21.49 -14.76
N VAL A 150 9.10 22.41 -15.69
CA VAL A 150 7.90 22.42 -16.55
C VAL A 150 7.84 21.16 -17.42
N VAL A 151 8.99 20.73 -17.95
CA VAL A 151 9.10 19.50 -18.75
C VAL A 151 8.87 18.28 -17.87
N LEU A 152 9.45 18.26 -16.67
CA LEU A 152 9.28 17.19 -15.69
C LEU A 152 7.81 17.07 -15.27
N TYR A 153 7.14 18.18 -14.98
CA TYR A 153 5.71 18.25 -14.68
C TYR A 153 4.87 17.64 -15.82
N SER A 154 5.14 18.02 -17.07
CA SER A 154 4.40 17.45 -18.22
C SER A 154 4.56 15.94 -18.29
N ARG A 155 5.81 15.43 -18.21
CA ARG A 155 6.08 13.99 -18.26
C ARG A 155 5.47 13.23 -17.08
N MET A 156 5.48 13.86 -15.91
CA MET A 156 4.84 13.34 -14.69
C MET A 156 3.34 13.19 -14.90
N MET A 157 2.65 14.24 -15.37
CA MET A 157 1.21 14.20 -15.59
C MET A 157 0.82 13.17 -16.66
N ASP A 158 1.61 13.02 -17.72
CA ASP A 158 1.40 11.96 -18.70
C ASP A 158 1.52 10.57 -18.07
N LYS A 159 2.55 10.36 -17.23
CA LYS A 159 2.71 9.11 -16.49
C LYS A 159 1.54 8.81 -15.54
N CYS A 160 1.02 9.83 -14.85
CA CYS A 160 -0.17 9.66 -14.00
C CYS A 160 -1.39 9.23 -14.81
N ARG A 161 -1.57 9.79 -16.01
CA ARG A 161 -2.66 9.40 -16.93
C ARG A 161 -2.49 7.96 -17.41
N ASP A 162 -1.27 7.55 -17.77
CA ASP A 162 -0.99 6.16 -18.15
C ASP A 162 -1.34 5.17 -17.02
N TYR A 163 -1.03 5.52 -15.77
CA TYR A 163 -1.42 4.72 -14.61
C TYR A 163 -2.94 4.67 -14.43
N LEU A 164 -3.63 5.80 -14.55
CA LEU A 164 -5.08 5.85 -14.46
C LEU A 164 -5.74 5.01 -15.56
N ASP A 165 -5.24 5.11 -16.79
CA ASP A 165 -5.74 4.32 -17.93
C ASP A 165 -5.52 2.82 -17.70
N SER A 166 -4.36 2.44 -17.15
CA SER A 166 -4.10 1.05 -16.76
C SER A 166 -5.09 0.54 -15.71
N LEU A 167 -5.44 1.36 -14.71
CA LEU A 167 -6.45 1.00 -13.71
C LEU A 167 -7.86 0.88 -14.33
N LYS A 168 -8.23 1.78 -15.22
CA LYS A 168 -9.50 1.71 -15.97
C LYS A 168 -9.57 0.48 -16.86
N GLU A 169 -8.45 0.05 -17.43
CA GLU A 169 -8.38 -1.21 -18.18
C GLU A 169 -8.58 -2.41 -17.27
N LEU A 170 -8.04 -2.41 -16.04
CA LEU A 170 -8.27 -3.46 -15.06
C LEU A 170 -9.75 -3.53 -14.63
N GLU A 171 -10.38 -2.39 -14.40
CA GLU A 171 -11.81 -2.32 -14.09
C GLU A 171 -12.64 -2.94 -15.22
N ARG A 172 -12.39 -2.52 -16.47
CA ARG A 172 -13.07 -3.07 -17.66
C ARG A 172 -12.79 -4.56 -17.87
N ALA A 173 -11.63 -5.05 -17.47
CA ALA A 173 -11.26 -6.46 -17.60
C ALA A 173 -11.97 -7.36 -16.57
N GLY A 174 -12.53 -6.79 -15.50
CA GLY A 174 -13.36 -7.52 -14.54
C GLY A 174 -13.02 -7.32 -13.06
N TYR A 175 -12.11 -6.39 -12.72
CA TYR A 175 -11.87 -5.99 -11.33
C TYR A 175 -12.87 -4.91 -10.91
N GLU A 176 -14.01 -5.29 -10.35
CA GLU A 176 -15.09 -4.34 -10.03
C GLU A 176 -14.83 -3.54 -8.74
N ASN A 177 -14.00 -4.04 -7.84
CA ASN A 177 -13.76 -3.46 -6.50
C ASN A 177 -12.78 -2.27 -6.46
N ILE A 178 -12.30 -1.79 -7.61
CA ILE A 178 -11.27 -0.73 -7.67
C ILE A 178 -11.79 0.65 -8.07
N ARG A 179 -13.11 0.78 -8.30
CA ARG A 179 -13.71 2.03 -8.77
C ARG A 179 -13.47 3.20 -7.80
N GLY A 180 -13.55 2.95 -6.50
CA GLY A 180 -13.26 3.98 -5.49
C GLY A 180 -11.83 4.52 -5.58
N GLN A 181 -10.86 3.64 -5.84
CA GLN A 181 -9.46 4.01 -6.00
C GLN A 181 -9.21 4.71 -7.35
N ILE A 182 -9.92 4.33 -8.41
CA ILE A 182 -9.90 5.05 -9.69
C ILE A 182 -10.41 6.48 -9.48
N GLU A 183 -11.54 6.66 -8.79
CA GLU A 183 -12.10 7.99 -8.48
C GLU A 183 -11.15 8.81 -7.60
N GLN A 184 -10.48 8.18 -6.63
CA GLN A 184 -9.45 8.81 -5.81
C GLN A 184 -8.24 9.27 -6.64
N MET A 185 -7.76 8.42 -7.55
CA MET A 185 -6.67 8.74 -8.48
C MET A 185 -7.05 9.88 -9.42
N GLU A 186 -8.27 9.87 -9.98
CA GLU A 186 -8.77 10.96 -10.82
C GLU A 186 -8.82 12.29 -10.08
N SER A 187 -9.34 12.29 -8.86
CA SER A 187 -9.39 13.47 -8.00
C SER A 187 -7.98 14.00 -7.73
N LYS A 188 -7.02 13.10 -7.46
CA LYS A 188 -5.63 13.47 -7.22
C LYS A 188 -4.98 14.10 -8.46
N ILE A 189 -5.17 13.50 -9.63
CA ILE A 189 -4.66 14.03 -10.91
C ILE A 189 -5.24 15.42 -11.19
N ARG A 190 -6.55 15.63 -10.97
CA ARG A 190 -7.18 16.96 -11.12
C ARG A 190 -6.58 18.00 -10.17
N ALA A 191 -6.32 17.63 -8.92
CA ALA A 191 -5.65 18.52 -7.97
C ALA A 191 -4.22 18.87 -8.40
N GLY A 192 -3.53 17.93 -9.05
CA GLY A 192 -2.20 18.12 -9.63
C GLY A 192 -2.14 19.12 -10.80
N GLU A 193 -3.27 19.48 -11.41
CA GLU A 193 -3.32 20.51 -12.46
C GLU A 193 -3.00 21.92 -11.93
N SER A 194 -3.20 22.14 -10.62
CA SER A 194 -2.89 23.40 -9.92
C SER A 194 -1.64 23.33 -9.04
N LEU A 195 -0.80 22.31 -9.22
CA LEU A 195 0.41 22.13 -8.41
C LEU A 195 1.44 23.23 -8.72
N ASP A 196 2.17 23.66 -7.70
CA ASP A 196 3.36 24.47 -7.90
C ASP A 196 4.43 23.64 -8.63
N VAL A 197 5.08 24.23 -9.62
CA VAL A 197 6.02 23.53 -10.50
C VAL A 197 7.40 23.57 -9.85
N ASP A 198 7.57 22.73 -8.82
CA ASP A 198 8.83 22.53 -8.09
C ASP A 198 9.11 21.03 -7.96
N SER A 199 10.35 20.60 -8.24
CA SER A 199 10.76 19.20 -8.31
C SER A 199 10.46 18.40 -7.03
N LEU A 200 10.52 19.04 -5.86
CA LEU A 200 10.19 18.40 -4.59
C LEU A 200 8.67 18.18 -4.47
N GLU A 201 7.87 19.18 -4.78
CA GLU A 201 6.40 19.09 -4.81
C GLU A 201 5.93 18.04 -5.83
N LEU A 202 6.56 18.01 -7.02
CA LEU A 202 6.30 17.00 -8.05
C LEU A 202 6.61 15.58 -7.53
N SER A 203 7.73 15.40 -6.82
CA SER A 203 8.12 14.11 -6.23
C SER A 203 7.15 13.69 -5.13
N MET A 204 6.75 14.60 -4.26
CA MET A 204 5.75 14.35 -3.21
C MET A 204 4.41 13.92 -3.80
N PHE A 205 3.95 14.62 -4.84
CA PHE A 205 2.74 14.27 -5.57
C PHE A 205 2.84 12.86 -6.20
N MET A 206 3.97 12.54 -6.84
CA MET A 206 4.18 11.21 -7.42
C MET A 206 4.16 10.09 -6.38
N ASN A 207 4.73 10.31 -5.19
CA ASN A 207 4.67 9.34 -4.11
C ASN A 207 3.22 9.01 -3.73
N GLU A 208 2.36 10.02 -3.62
CA GLU A 208 0.94 9.83 -3.30
C GLU A 208 0.20 9.08 -4.42
N VAL A 209 0.44 9.45 -5.68
CA VAL A 209 -0.10 8.73 -6.86
C VAL A 209 0.33 7.27 -6.84
N THR A 210 1.63 6.99 -6.65
CA THR A 210 2.14 5.61 -6.60
C THR A 210 1.61 4.83 -5.41
N SER A 211 1.32 5.48 -4.28
CA SER A 211 0.69 4.84 -3.12
C SER A 211 -0.72 4.34 -3.44
N ILE A 212 -1.53 5.17 -4.12
CA ILE A 212 -2.87 4.76 -4.57
C ILE A 212 -2.77 3.60 -5.55
N LEU A 213 -1.83 3.67 -6.50
CA LEU A 213 -1.60 2.62 -7.48
C LEU A 213 -1.18 1.30 -6.84
N ASP A 214 -0.22 1.33 -5.91
CA ASP A 214 0.26 0.14 -5.17
C ASP A 214 -0.89 -0.55 -4.43
N GLU A 215 -1.67 0.21 -3.66
CA GLU A 215 -2.83 -0.31 -2.93
C GLU A 215 -3.88 -0.93 -3.87
N THR A 216 -4.14 -0.27 -5.00
CA THR A 216 -5.10 -0.75 -6.00
C THR A 216 -4.65 -2.06 -6.63
N LEU A 217 -3.38 -2.17 -7.03
CA LEU A 217 -2.83 -3.39 -7.64
C LEU A 217 -2.76 -4.54 -6.62
N ARG A 218 -2.47 -4.27 -5.34
CA ARG A 218 -2.55 -5.27 -4.27
C ARG A 218 -3.97 -5.78 -4.07
N THR A 219 -4.97 -4.91 -4.18
CA THR A 219 -6.38 -5.29 -4.11
C THR A 219 -6.75 -6.19 -5.29
N CYS A 220 -6.37 -5.82 -6.52
CA CYS A 220 -6.55 -6.67 -7.71
C CYS A 220 -5.87 -8.04 -7.56
N SER A 221 -4.66 -8.07 -7.00
CA SER A 221 -3.93 -9.32 -6.77
C SER A 221 -4.65 -10.23 -5.76
N ARG A 222 -5.23 -9.64 -4.70
CA ARG A 222 -6.03 -10.36 -3.71
C ARG A 222 -7.31 -10.92 -4.32
N ASP A 223 -8.01 -10.11 -5.12
CA ASP A 223 -9.23 -10.52 -5.81
C ASP A 223 -8.95 -11.66 -6.81
N ALA A 224 -7.84 -11.58 -7.56
CA ALA A 224 -7.40 -12.67 -8.42
C ALA A 224 -7.07 -13.95 -7.65
N HIS A 225 -6.45 -13.83 -6.48
CA HIS A 225 -6.17 -14.98 -5.63
C HIS A 225 -7.45 -15.64 -5.10
N GLY A 226 -8.43 -14.85 -4.63
CA GLY A 226 -9.73 -15.36 -4.22
C GLY A 226 -10.45 -16.09 -5.36
N LEU A 227 -10.43 -15.49 -6.55
CA LEU A 227 -10.97 -16.12 -7.76
C LEU A 227 -10.26 -17.41 -8.16
N GLU A 228 -8.93 -17.45 -8.04
CA GLU A 228 -8.14 -18.65 -8.32
C GLU A 228 -8.51 -19.81 -7.39
N VAL A 229 -8.59 -19.55 -6.09
CA VAL A 229 -8.84 -20.58 -5.08
C VAL A 229 -10.29 -21.06 -5.16
N GLU A 230 -11.25 -20.15 -5.01
CA GLU A 230 -12.65 -20.53 -4.89
C GLU A 230 -13.28 -20.85 -6.25
N GLY A 231 -12.97 -20.05 -7.27
CA GLY A 231 -13.43 -20.30 -8.63
C GLY A 231 -12.81 -21.59 -9.19
N GLY A 232 -11.52 -21.82 -8.94
CA GLY A 232 -10.83 -23.06 -9.34
C GLY A 232 -11.46 -24.30 -8.72
N GLU A 233 -11.87 -24.23 -7.44
CA GLU A 233 -12.57 -25.31 -6.76
C GLU A 233 -13.95 -25.59 -7.40
N ILE A 234 -14.76 -24.56 -7.64
CA ILE A 234 -16.10 -24.70 -8.26
C ILE A 234 -15.97 -25.25 -9.69
N ALA A 235 -14.97 -24.81 -10.44
CA ALA A 235 -14.72 -25.25 -11.80
C ALA A 235 -14.03 -26.62 -11.88
N ASN A 236 -13.48 -27.13 -10.77
CA ASN A 236 -12.57 -28.28 -10.74
C ASN A 236 -11.47 -28.18 -11.80
N ALA A 237 -10.80 -27.02 -11.84
CA ALA A 237 -9.85 -26.66 -12.89
C ALA A 237 -8.41 -26.54 -12.35
N ASP A 238 -7.42 -26.87 -13.19
CA ASP A 238 -6.01 -26.62 -12.86
C ASP A 238 -5.67 -25.13 -13.08
N THR A 239 -5.42 -24.44 -11.98
CA THR A 239 -5.08 -23.02 -11.91
C THR A 239 -3.59 -22.76 -11.66
N SER A 240 -2.72 -23.77 -11.77
CA SER A 240 -1.28 -23.66 -11.47
C SER A 240 -0.58 -22.47 -12.14
N LYS A 241 -0.89 -22.21 -13.42
CA LYS A 241 -0.36 -21.06 -14.17
C LYS A 241 -0.79 -19.71 -13.57
N ILE A 242 -2.06 -19.59 -13.15
CA ILE A 242 -2.57 -18.38 -12.51
C ILE A 242 -1.83 -18.12 -11.19
N ARG A 243 -1.57 -19.16 -10.40
CA ARG A 243 -0.81 -19.04 -9.16
C ARG A 243 0.62 -18.55 -9.36
N THR A 244 1.27 -18.95 -10.46
CA THR A 244 2.58 -18.40 -10.84
C THR A 244 2.47 -16.93 -11.21
N ASP A 245 1.44 -16.55 -11.98
CA ASP A 245 1.24 -15.16 -12.38
C ASP A 245 0.94 -14.24 -11.18
N ILE A 246 0.22 -14.71 -10.16
CA ILE A 246 0.03 -13.98 -8.89
C ILE A 246 1.37 -13.65 -8.25
N LYS A 247 2.29 -14.61 -8.15
CA LYS A 247 3.64 -14.36 -7.58
C LYS A 247 4.45 -13.37 -8.41
N ILE A 248 4.32 -13.41 -9.74
CA ILE A 248 4.96 -12.45 -10.63
C ILE A 248 4.42 -11.04 -10.39
N VAL A 249 3.11 -10.91 -10.18
CA VAL A 249 2.47 -9.63 -9.82
C VAL A 249 2.98 -9.13 -8.48
N GLU A 250 2.94 -9.95 -7.43
CA GLU A 250 3.43 -9.60 -6.10
C GLU A 250 4.88 -9.09 -6.15
N HIS A 251 5.75 -9.85 -6.81
CA HIS A 251 7.15 -9.45 -7.01
C HIS A 251 7.27 -8.14 -7.80
N SER A 252 6.45 -7.94 -8.83
CA SER A 252 6.48 -6.69 -9.62
C SER A 252 6.06 -5.48 -8.80
N ILE A 253 5.03 -5.63 -7.95
CA ILE A 253 4.56 -4.58 -7.03
C ILE A 253 5.66 -4.25 -6.00
N GLU A 254 6.28 -5.26 -5.39
CA GLU A 254 7.38 -5.09 -4.42
C GLU A 254 8.58 -4.31 -4.98
N HIS A 255 8.82 -4.41 -6.29
CA HIS A 255 9.92 -3.71 -6.97
C HIS A 255 9.48 -2.41 -7.66
N GLY A 256 8.24 -1.95 -7.45
CA GLY A 256 7.72 -0.71 -8.05
C GLY A 256 7.46 -0.80 -9.56
N ASN A 257 7.44 -2.00 -10.14
CA ASN A 257 7.13 -2.20 -11.56
C ASN A 257 5.62 -2.34 -11.79
N TYR A 258 4.92 -1.23 -11.56
CA TYR A 258 3.45 -1.18 -11.59
C TYR A 258 2.86 -1.43 -12.98
N GLU A 259 3.53 -1.02 -14.05
CA GLU A 259 3.09 -1.29 -15.42
C GLU A 259 3.07 -2.79 -15.74
N ASN A 260 4.13 -3.51 -15.34
CA ASN A 260 4.18 -4.95 -15.53
C ASN A 260 3.10 -5.65 -14.67
N ALA A 261 2.95 -5.23 -13.42
CA ALA A 261 1.91 -5.75 -12.53
C ALA A 261 0.51 -5.59 -13.15
N ALA A 262 0.17 -4.40 -13.64
CA ALA A 262 -1.13 -4.14 -14.28
C ALA A 262 -1.35 -4.99 -15.54
N LYS A 263 -0.34 -5.13 -16.41
CA LYS A 263 -0.42 -5.98 -17.61
C LYS A 263 -0.64 -7.45 -17.28
N VAL A 264 0.08 -7.98 -16.28
CA VAL A 264 -0.07 -9.37 -15.85
C VAL A 264 -1.43 -9.60 -15.20
N LEU A 265 -1.89 -8.67 -14.33
CA LEU A 265 -3.22 -8.71 -13.71
C LEU A 265 -4.33 -8.74 -14.76
N LYS A 266 -4.27 -7.88 -15.78
CA LYS A 266 -5.25 -7.84 -16.88
C LYS A 266 -5.35 -9.19 -17.62
N SER A 267 -4.21 -9.71 -18.07
CA SER A 267 -4.14 -11.02 -18.73
C SER A 267 -4.63 -12.17 -17.83
N MET A 268 -4.39 -12.06 -16.53
CA MET A 268 -4.78 -13.06 -15.55
C MET A 268 -6.30 -13.07 -15.31
N ILE A 269 -6.93 -11.91 -15.09
CA ILE A 269 -8.37 -11.83 -14.88
C ILE A 269 -9.15 -12.26 -16.12
N GLU A 270 -8.71 -11.88 -17.32
CA GLU A 270 -9.32 -12.31 -18.58
C GLU A 270 -9.29 -13.85 -18.74
N ARG A 271 -8.17 -14.48 -18.37
CA ARG A 271 -8.04 -15.95 -18.36
C ARG A 271 -8.90 -16.60 -17.30
N LEU A 272 -8.94 -16.05 -16.09
CA LEU A 272 -9.80 -16.56 -15.02
C LEU A 272 -11.27 -16.49 -15.43
N ILE A 273 -11.74 -15.36 -15.96
CA ILE A 273 -13.12 -15.19 -16.43
C ILE A 273 -13.45 -16.22 -17.51
N ALA A 274 -12.56 -16.41 -18.50
CA ALA A 274 -12.78 -17.39 -19.56
C ALA A 274 -12.85 -18.83 -19.03
N LEU A 275 -11.99 -19.19 -18.08
CA LEU A 275 -11.94 -20.51 -17.46
C LEU A 275 -13.16 -20.78 -16.56
N LEU A 276 -13.63 -19.75 -15.85
CA LEU A 276 -14.71 -19.87 -14.87
C LEU A 276 -16.11 -19.74 -15.47
N LYS A 277 -16.24 -19.27 -16.71
CA LYS A 277 -17.53 -18.96 -17.35
C LYS A 277 -18.56 -20.09 -17.23
N ASP A 278 -18.22 -21.30 -17.67
CA ASP A 278 -19.15 -22.42 -17.66
C ASP A 278 -19.46 -22.92 -16.24
N ALA A 279 -18.52 -22.76 -15.31
CA ALA A 279 -18.73 -23.13 -13.92
C ALA A 279 -19.65 -22.12 -13.21
N PHE A 280 -19.45 -20.83 -13.48
CA PHE A 280 -20.29 -19.74 -12.99
C PHE A 280 -21.76 -19.92 -13.40
N GLU A 281 -22.03 -20.09 -14.70
CA GLU A 281 -23.41 -20.24 -15.20
C GLU A 281 -24.10 -21.48 -14.60
N ARG A 282 -23.40 -22.62 -14.56
CA ARG A 282 -23.94 -23.86 -13.97
C ARG A 282 -24.22 -23.72 -12.48
N TYR A 283 -23.35 -23.03 -11.75
CA TYR A 283 -23.51 -22.82 -10.32
C TYR A 283 -24.63 -21.82 -10.03
N LYS A 284 -24.76 -20.76 -10.84
CA LYS A 284 -25.85 -19.79 -10.78
C LYS A 284 -27.21 -20.44 -11.03
N GLU A 285 -27.31 -21.27 -12.07
CA GLU A 285 -28.55 -22.00 -12.37
C GLU A 285 -28.96 -22.92 -11.21
N ALA A 286 -28.00 -23.67 -10.65
CA ALA A 286 -28.27 -24.57 -9.54
C ALA A 286 -28.64 -23.83 -8.24
N THR A 287 -27.97 -22.72 -7.92
CA THR A 287 -28.34 -21.89 -6.75
C THR A 287 -29.73 -21.29 -6.91
N LEU A 288 -30.10 -20.78 -8.10
CA LEU A 288 -31.46 -20.31 -8.38
C LEU A 288 -32.50 -21.42 -8.28
N GLU A 289 -32.19 -22.63 -8.77
CA GLU A 289 -33.05 -23.79 -8.59
C GLU A 289 -33.31 -24.07 -7.10
N LEU A 290 -32.27 -24.02 -6.27
CA LEU A 290 -32.40 -24.20 -4.83
C LEU A 290 -33.29 -23.13 -4.19
N THR A 291 -33.20 -21.85 -4.60
CA THR A 291 -34.08 -20.79 -4.04
C THR A 291 -35.56 -21.10 -4.24
N THR A 292 -35.92 -21.72 -5.37
CA THR A 292 -37.30 -22.11 -5.67
C THR A 292 -37.76 -23.21 -4.72
N VAL A 293 -36.94 -24.24 -4.53
CA VAL A 293 -37.26 -25.37 -3.65
C VAL A 293 -37.36 -24.94 -2.19
N VAL A 294 -36.45 -24.09 -1.73
CA VAL A 294 -36.46 -23.58 -0.35
C VAL A 294 -37.66 -22.66 -0.13
N GLY A 295 -38.00 -21.83 -1.12
CA GLY A 295 -39.17 -20.95 -1.07
C GLY A 295 -40.51 -21.70 -0.96
N GLU A 296 -40.63 -22.90 -1.55
CA GLU A 296 -41.82 -23.75 -1.41
C GLU A 296 -42.04 -24.24 0.03
N LEU A 297 -40.97 -24.43 0.80
CA LEU A 297 -41.03 -24.82 2.22
C LEU A 297 -41.16 -23.63 3.18
N ALA A 298 -41.01 -22.39 2.69
CA ALA A 298 -41.08 -21.20 3.52
C ALA A 298 -42.52 -20.90 3.96
N THR A 299 -42.84 -21.25 5.21
CA THR A 299 -44.20 -21.06 5.76
C THR A 299 -44.41 -19.68 6.34
N ASP A 300 -43.39 -19.06 6.94
CA ASP A 300 -43.46 -17.71 7.52
C ASP A 300 -42.92 -16.63 6.55
N GLU A 301 -43.39 -15.40 6.74
CA GLU A 301 -43.04 -14.27 5.85
C GLU A 301 -41.60 -13.79 6.02
N GLU A 302 -40.95 -14.04 7.16
CA GLU A 302 -39.56 -13.66 7.38
C GLU A 302 -38.62 -14.57 6.57
N ALA A 303 -38.83 -15.88 6.63
CA ALA A 303 -38.08 -16.86 5.84
C ALA A 303 -38.27 -16.67 4.32
N LYS A 304 -39.49 -16.36 3.87
CA LYS A 304 -39.74 -16.02 2.46
C LYS A 304 -38.95 -14.78 2.03
N LYS A 305 -38.92 -13.75 2.87
CA LYS A 305 -38.21 -12.51 2.58
C LYS A 305 -36.69 -12.74 2.52
N GLU A 306 -36.14 -13.52 3.44
CA GLU A 306 -34.72 -13.89 3.45
C GLU A 306 -34.33 -14.64 2.16
N VAL A 307 -35.11 -15.64 1.76
CA VAL A 307 -34.87 -16.40 0.53
C VAL A 307 -34.94 -15.51 -0.71
N GLU A 308 -35.90 -14.58 -0.77
CA GLU A 308 -36.04 -13.66 -1.89
C GLU A 308 -34.92 -12.61 -1.94
N GLU A 309 -34.41 -12.15 -0.79
CA GLU A 309 -33.23 -11.28 -0.71
C GLU A 309 -31.98 -12.00 -1.25
N ILE A 310 -31.75 -13.26 -0.84
CA ILE A 310 -30.65 -14.08 -1.36
C ILE A 310 -30.81 -14.32 -2.87
N ARG A 311 -32.02 -14.66 -3.32
CA ARG A 311 -32.33 -14.86 -4.74
C ARG A 311 -32.02 -13.63 -5.56
N LYS A 312 -32.41 -12.44 -5.08
CA LYS A 312 -32.11 -11.18 -5.76
C LYS A 312 -30.59 -10.97 -5.90
N GLY A 313 -29.82 -11.24 -4.84
CA GLY A 313 -28.36 -11.19 -4.88
C GLY A 313 -27.76 -12.14 -5.92
N ILE A 314 -28.25 -13.37 -6.01
CA ILE A 314 -27.82 -14.36 -7.03
C ILE A 314 -28.12 -13.86 -8.45
N VAL A 315 -29.30 -13.26 -8.67
CA VAL A 315 -29.70 -12.72 -9.98
C VAL A 315 -28.78 -11.57 -10.41
N GLU A 316 -28.42 -10.69 -9.47
CA GLU A 316 -27.53 -9.53 -9.68
C GLU A 316 -26.09 -9.94 -10.05
N CYS A 317 -25.64 -11.14 -9.68
CA CYS A 317 -24.37 -11.68 -10.16
C CYS A 317 -24.45 -11.98 -11.67
N THR A 318 -23.79 -11.19 -12.52
CA THR A 318 -23.91 -11.29 -13.99
C THR A 318 -22.62 -11.70 -14.70
N VAL A 319 -21.48 -11.69 -14.01
CA VAL A 319 -20.18 -11.98 -14.63
C VAL A 319 -19.37 -13.02 -13.84
N PRO A 320 -18.50 -13.82 -14.51
CA PRO A 320 -17.72 -14.86 -13.83
C PRO A 320 -16.76 -14.38 -12.74
N SER A 321 -16.32 -13.12 -12.78
CA SER A 321 -15.51 -12.51 -11.70
C SER A 321 -16.27 -12.36 -10.39
N GLN A 322 -17.60 -12.53 -10.39
CA GLN A 322 -18.44 -12.49 -9.19
C GLN A 322 -18.69 -13.90 -8.60
N ILE A 323 -17.99 -14.94 -9.06
CA ILE A 323 -18.24 -16.33 -8.61
C ILE A 323 -18.03 -16.51 -7.09
N VAL A 324 -17.11 -15.75 -6.49
CA VAL A 324 -16.86 -15.73 -5.03
C VAL A 324 -18.09 -15.18 -4.29
N THR A 325 -18.63 -14.05 -4.76
CA THR A 325 -19.85 -13.46 -4.22
C THR A 325 -21.05 -14.39 -4.39
N LEU A 326 -21.18 -15.01 -5.57
CA LEU A 326 -22.21 -16.00 -5.86
C LEU A 326 -22.11 -17.22 -4.94
N ARG A 327 -20.89 -17.71 -4.64
CA ARG A 327 -20.65 -18.76 -3.65
C ARG A 327 -21.14 -18.34 -2.27
N GLY A 328 -20.85 -17.10 -1.85
CA GLY A 328 -21.34 -16.56 -0.58
C GLY A 328 -22.87 -16.61 -0.46
N TYR A 329 -23.61 -16.25 -1.52
CA TYR A 329 -25.07 -16.41 -1.55
C TYR A 329 -25.51 -17.88 -1.54
N GLY A 330 -24.78 -18.76 -2.24
CA GLY A 330 -25.01 -20.19 -2.21
C GLY A 330 -24.86 -20.76 -0.79
N ASP A 331 -23.79 -20.42 -0.09
CA ASP A 331 -23.52 -20.87 1.29
C ASP A 331 -24.58 -20.36 2.27
N ALA A 332 -25.00 -19.10 2.13
CA ALA A 332 -26.12 -18.54 2.90
C ALA A 332 -27.40 -19.35 2.65
N LEU A 333 -27.74 -19.60 1.38
CA LEU A 333 -28.93 -20.36 1.00
C LEU A 333 -28.90 -21.80 1.52
N LEU A 334 -27.74 -22.46 1.50
CA LEU A 334 -27.55 -23.78 2.08
C LEU A 334 -27.84 -23.75 3.59
N SER A 335 -27.30 -22.77 4.32
CA SER A 335 -27.55 -22.60 5.76
C SER A 335 -29.04 -22.35 6.06
N THR A 336 -29.69 -21.46 5.32
CA THR A 336 -31.12 -21.16 5.45
C THR A 336 -31.95 -22.41 5.16
N SER A 337 -31.62 -23.16 4.11
CA SER A 337 -32.33 -24.39 3.74
C SER A 337 -32.28 -25.47 4.84
N ILE A 338 -31.11 -25.69 5.44
CA ILE A 338 -30.91 -26.65 6.54
C ILE A 338 -31.71 -26.23 7.76
N THR A 339 -31.68 -24.93 8.09
CA THR A 339 -32.42 -24.37 9.23
C THR A 339 -33.92 -24.57 9.05
N MET A 340 -34.45 -24.22 7.87
CA MET A 340 -35.86 -24.37 7.56
C MET A 340 -36.32 -25.82 7.63
N LEU A 341 -35.54 -26.75 7.06
CA LEU A 341 -35.86 -28.16 7.13
C LEU A 341 -35.87 -28.65 8.59
N GLY A 342 -34.88 -28.25 9.39
CA GLY A 342 -34.84 -28.53 10.83
C GLY A 342 -36.07 -28.02 11.58
N THR A 343 -36.56 -26.82 11.25
CA THR A 343 -37.81 -26.27 11.81
C THR A 343 -39.00 -27.16 11.46
N VAL A 344 -39.14 -27.56 10.20
CA VAL A 344 -40.23 -28.47 9.76
C VAL A 344 -40.19 -29.79 10.53
N TYR A 345 -39.02 -30.43 10.63
CA TYR A 345 -38.87 -31.67 11.41
C TYR A 345 -39.21 -31.47 12.90
N THR A 346 -38.85 -30.32 13.48
CA THR A 346 -39.19 -29.98 14.87
C THR A 346 -40.71 -29.83 15.04
N THR A 347 -41.39 -29.16 14.11
CA THR A 347 -42.85 -29.05 14.13
C THR A 347 -43.54 -30.41 14.01
N ILE A 348 -43.04 -31.30 13.15
CA ILE A 348 -43.56 -32.67 13.05
C ILE A 348 -43.39 -33.39 14.40
N PHE A 349 -42.21 -33.29 15.02
CA PHE A 349 -41.94 -33.90 16.32
C PHE A 349 -42.90 -33.38 17.41
N GLU A 350 -43.21 -32.08 17.43
CA GLU A 350 -44.18 -31.49 18.37
C GLU A 350 -45.61 -32.03 18.14
N ILE A 351 -46.02 -32.20 16.88
CA ILE A 351 -47.32 -32.81 16.53
C ILE A 351 -47.35 -34.28 16.95
N GLU A 352 -46.28 -35.05 16.73
CA GLU A 352 -46.14 -36.43 17.18
C GLU A 352 -46.28 -36.52 18.72
N ASP A 353 -45.59 -35.65 19.47
CA ASP A 353 -45.71 -35.54 20.93
C ASP A 353 -47.14 -35.20 21.39
N GLU A 354 -47.84 -34.29 20.69
CA GLU A 354 -49.25 -33.99 20.95
C GLU A 354 -50.15 -35.19 20.69
N ILE A 355 -49.95 -35.92 19.59
CA ILE A 355 -50.72 -37.14 19.28
C ILE A 355 -50.57 -38.16 20.41
N VAL A 356 -49.36 -38.36 20.93
CA VAL A 356 -49.10 -39.27 22.07
C VAL A 356 -49.85 -38.81 23.32
N LYS A 357 -49.83 -37.51 23.63
CA LYS A 357 -50.55 -36.97 24.80
C LYS A 357 -52.07 -37.16 24.70
N GLU A 358 -52.64 -36.88 23.52
CA GLU A 358 -54.09 -36.95 23.28
C GLU A 358 -54.60 -38.39 23.11
N ASN A 359 -53.76 -39.32 22.64
CA ASN A 359 -54.12 -40.72 22.44
C ASN A 359 -52.97 -41.69 22.80
N PRO A 360 -52.69 -41.90 24.11
CA PRO A 360 -51.49 -42.60 24.57
C PRO A 360 -51.46 -44.13 24.35
N SER A 361 -52.55 -44.76 23.91
CA SER A 361 -52.73 -46.21 24.13
C SER A 361 -53.39 -47.02 23.00
N THR A 362 -53.28 -46.64 21.73
CA THR A 362 -53.79 -47.50 20.65
C THR A 362 -52.67 -48.33 19.99
N GLU A 363 -52.61 -49.62 20.29
CA GLU A 363 -51.82 -50.65 19.55
C GLU A 363 -52.11 -50.64 18.03
N VAL A 364 -53.25 -50.08 17.63
CA VAL A 364 -53.72 -49.98 16.25
C VAL A 364 -52.96 -48.90 15.46
N TYR A 365 -52.37 -47.89 16.12
CA TYR A 365 -51.64 -46.79 15.47
C TYR A 365 -50.48 -46.28 16.35
N PRO A 366 -49.36 -47.01 16.43
CA PRO A 366 -48.18 -46.54 17.17
C PRO A 366 -47.73 -45.17 16.65
N VAL A 367 -47.34 -44.28 17.55
CA VAL A 367 -46.61 -43.07 17.18
C VAL A 367 -45.16 -43.47 17.04
N GLU A 368 -44.71 -43.58 15.80
CA GLU A 368 -43.30 -43.69 15.46
C GLU A 368 -42.73 -42.29 15.60
N TYR A 369 -41.73 -42.08 16.48
CA TYR A 369 -41.01 -40.80 16.61
C TYR A 369 -40.13 -40.56 15.37
N TRP A 370 -40.76 -40.56 14.21
CA TRP A 370 -40.15 -40.58 12.91
C TRP A 370 -39.28 -39.34 12.72
N ALA A 371 -39.77 -38.17 13.16
CA ALA A 371 -39.02 -36.93 13.02
C ALA A 371 -37.69 -36.96 13.81
N ARG A 372 -37.68 -37.61 14.98
CA ARG A 372 -36.47 -37.75 15.81
C ARG A 372 -35.43 -38.65 15.13
N GLU A 373 -35.85 -39.76 14.54
CA GLU A 373 -34.95 -40.68 13.84
C GLU A 373 -34.37 -40.03 12.56
N LYS A 374 -35.17 -39.19 11.90
CA LYS A 374 -34.81 -38.53 10.63
C LYS A 374 -33.99 -37.26 10.78
N MET A 375 -33.86 -36.67 11.97
CA MET A 375 -32.98 -35.52 12.20
C MET A 375 -31.51 -35.79 11.83
N VAL A 376 -31.06 -37.06 11.86
CA VAL A 376 -29.73 -37.45 11.38
C VAL A 376 -29.54 -37.12 9.90
N GLU A 377 -30.60 -37.21 9.08
CA GLU A 377 -30.55 -36.88 7.65
C GLU A 377 -30.36 -35.38 7.40
N VAL A 378 -30.84 -34.52 8.32
CA VAL A 378 -30.58 -33.07 8.29
C VAL A 378 -29.13 -32.77 8.66
N GLU A 379 -28.56 -33.49 9.63
CA GLU A 379 -27.14 -33.38 9.97
C GLU A 379 -26.23 -33.84 8.81
N GLU A 380 -26.63 -34.86 8.05
CA GLU A 380 -25.91 -35.27 6.85
C GLU A 380 -25.84 -34.17 5.79
N LEU A 381 -26.87 -33.32 5.66
CA LEU A 381 -26.84 -32.19 4.73
C LEU A 381 -25.75 -31.16 5.07
N LYS A 382 -25.43 -30.97 6.36
CA LYS A 382 -24.35 -30.07 6.79
C LYS A 382 -22.96 -30.52 6.34
N SER A 383 -22.80 -31.82 6.04
CA SER A 383 -21.53 -32.40 5.60
C SER A 383 -21.28 -32.27 4.10
N ILE A 384 -22.27 -31.83 3.32
CA ILE A 384 -22.16 -31.70 1.87
C ILE A 384 -21.45 -30.39 1.54
N SER A 385 -20.35 -30.48 0.79
CA SER A 385 -19.64 -29.30 0.31
C SER A 385 -20.52 -28.44 -0.59
N ALA A 386 -20.37 -27.11 -0.47
CA ALA A 386 -21.01 -26.12 -1.33
C ALA A 386 -20.71 -26.32 -2.83
N SER A 387 -19.53 -26.86 -3.16
CA SER A 387 -19.15 -27.20 -4.54
C SER A 387 -19.96 -28.38 -5.11
N ALA A 388 -20.68 -29.14 -4.28
CA ALA A 388 -21.56 -30.24 -4.67
C ALA A 388 -23.05 -29.86 -4.64
N ILE A 389 -23.39 -28.61 -4.99
CA ILE A 389 -24.74 -28.04 -4.84
C ILE A 389 -25.85 -28.87 -5.52
N LYS A 390 -25.58 -29.51 -6.66
CA LYS A 390 -26.58 -30.41 -7.31
C LYS A 390 -26.91 -31.62 -6.45
N GLY A 391 -25.91 -32.21 -5.81
CA GLY A 391 -26.09 -33.32 -4.88
C GLY A 391 -26.85 -32.88 -3.63
N PHE A 392 -26.58 -31.66 -3.15
CA PHE A 392 -27.35 -31.04 -2.07
C PHE A 392 -28.83 -30.88 -2.45
N ILE A 393 -29.13 -30.24 -3.59
CA ILE A 393 -30.51 -29.99 -4.06
C ILE A 393 -31.31 -31.29 -4.15
N GLN A 394 -30.72 -32.35 -4.71
CA GLN A 394 -31.40 -33.65 -4.85
C GLN A 394 -31.78 -34.26 -3.50
N ARG A 395 -30.86 -34.23 -2.52
CA ARG A 395 -31.12 -34.74 -1.17
C ARG A 395 -32.12 -33.85 -0.43
N TYR A 396 -31.93 -32.53 -0.51
CA TYR A 396 -32.82 -31.55 0.10
C TYR A 396 -34.25 -31.71 -0.39
N ARG A 397 -34.49 -31.79 -1.70
CA ARG A 397 -35.83 -32.04 -2.29
C ARG A 397 -36.48 -33.30 -1.75
N ARG A 398 -35.70 -34.38 -1.64
CA ARG A 398 -36.20 -35.65 -1.14
C ARG A 398 -36.66 -35.51 0.32
N PHE A 399 -35.83 -34.93 1.17
CA PHE A 399 -36.15 -34.73 2.58
C PHE A 399 -37.29 -33.73 2.78
N ALA A 400 -37.30 -32.64 2.01
CA ALA A 400 -38.36 -31.65 1.97
C ALA A 400 -39.73 -32.27 1.63
N SER A 401 -39.79 -33.07 0.57
CA SER A 401 -41.03 -33.72 0.13
C SER A 401 -41.53 -34.74 1.17
N ASP A 402 -40.61 -35.49 1.79
CA ASP A 402 -40.94 -36.50 2.81
C ASP A 402 -41.48 -35.83 4.08
N ALA A 403 -40.77 -34.79 4.56
CA ALA A 403 -41.18 -33.97 5.70
C ALA A 403 -42.53 -33.29 5.45
N HIS A 404 -42.76 -32.71 4.27
CA HIS A 404 -44.04 -32.07 3.94
C HIS A 404 -45.20 -33.08 3.93
N SER A 405 -45.01 -34.24 3.30
CA SER A 405 -46.03 -35.31 3.29
C SER A 405 -46.36 -35.76 4.72
N ARG A 406 -45.35 -35.90 5.57
CA ARG A 406 -45.52 -36.32 6.96
C ARG A 406 -46.24 -35.26 7.80
N LEU A 407 -45.85 -34.00 7.64
CA LEU A 407 -46.47 -32.86 8.34
C LEU A 407 -47.98 -32.80 8.06
N ILE A 408 -48.41 -32.97 6.80
CA ILE A 408 -49.83 -33.02 6.45
C ILE A 408 -50.52 -34.21 7.13
N TYR A 409 -49.95 -35.41 7.00
CA TYR A 409 -50.53 -36.63 7.57
C TYR A 409 -50.71 -36.55 9.08
N ASP A 410 -49.67 -36.17 9.84
CA ASP A 410 -49.75 -36.08 11.29
C ASP A 410 -50.67 -34.94 11.74
N SER A 411 -50.69 -33.81 11.02
CA SER A 411 -51.62 -32.71 11.29
C SER A 411 -53.09 -33.13 11.13
N GLU A 412 -53.42 -33.84 10.05
CA GLU A 412 -54.77 -34.37 9.81
C GLU A 412 -55.15 -35.44 10.85
N ARG A 413 -54.21 -36.31 11.19
CA ARG A 413 -54.38 -37.32 12.22
C ARG A 413 -54.70 -36.68 13.57
N LEU A 414 -53.91 -35.69 14.01
CA LEU A 414 -54.14 -34.96 15.26
C LEU A 414 -55.52 -34.29 15.28
N LYS A 415 -55.92 -33.64 14.18
CA LYS A 415 -57.27 -33.05 14.03
C LYS A 415 -58.37 -34.10 14.21
N SER A 416 -58.21 -35.29 13.62
CA SER A 416 -59.19 -36.37 13.73
C SER A 416 -59.32 -36.92 15.16
N ILE A 417 -58.21 -36.99 15.91
CA ILE A 417 -58.19 -37.45 17.30
C ILE A 417 -58.93 -36.44 18.18
N LYS A 418 -58.56 -35.15 18.09
CA LYS A 418 -59.22 -34.07 18.86
C LYS A 418 -60.71 -33.96 18.50
N GLY A 419 -61.07 -34.13 17.22
CA GLY A 419 -62.46 -34.13 16.76
C GLY A 419 -63.31 -35.30 17.29
N ARG A 420 -62.71 -36.48 17.50
CA ARG A 420 -63.40 -37.65 18.10
C ARG A 420 -63.65 -37.53 19.60
N GLN A 421 -62.89 -36.68 20.30
CA GLN A 421 -63.10 -36.41 21.73
C GLN A 421 -64.10 -35.27 21.98
N SER A 422 -64.46 -34.51 20.93
CA SER A 422 -65.38 -33.36 21.00
C SER A 422 -66.85 -33.70 20.68
N ASN A 423 -67.11 -34.94 20.23
CA ASN A 423 -68.43 -35.55 20.07
C ASN A 423 -68.63 -36.63 21.13
#